data_AF-A0A534V2Y2-F1
#
_entry.id   AF-A0A534V2Y2-F1
#
_cell.length_a   1.000
_cell.length_b   1.000
_cell.length_c   1.000
_cell.angle_alpha   90.00
_cell.angle_beta   90.00
_cell.angle_gamma   90.00
#
_symmetry.space_group_name_H-M   'P 1'
#
loop_
_entity.id
_entity.type
_entity.pdbx_description
1 polymer ?
#
loop_
_entity_poly.entity_id
_entity_poly.type
_entity_poly.pdbx_seq_one_letter_code
_entity_poly.pdbx_strand_id
1 'polypeptide(L)'
;MKTVNISTKAKTVTTLLKKAKKGGLILRSPEGNEFILAEIDDFNREIELTRQNKSLMKLLDERGKQNKTFNATDVKRQLGIE
;
A
#
# COMPACT_ATOMS: atom_id res chain seq x y z
N MET A 1 5.95 8.39 -8.74
CA MET A 1 4.96 9.49 -8.73
C MET A 1 5.68 10.80 -8.42
N LYS A 2 5.19 11.95 -8.91
CA LYS A 2 5.75 13.26 -8.58
C LYS A 2 4.93 13.89 -7.45
N THR A 3 5.59 14.39 -6.41
CA THR A 3 4.94 15.09 -5.31
C THR A 3 4.77 16.56 -5.66
N VAL A 4 3.56 17.09 -5.49
CA VAL A 4 3.27 18.52 -5.63
C VAL A 4 2.81 19.06 -4.29
N ASN A 5 3.45 20.13 -3.81
CA ASN A 5 3.07 20.76 -2.56
C ASN A 5 1.82 21.63 -2.75
N ILE A 6 0.77 21.36 -1.98
CA ILE A 6 -0.47 22.13 -2.01
C ILE A 6 -0.39 23.25 -0.98
N SER A 7 -0.60 24.50 -1.42
CA SER A 7 -0.67 25.66 -0.53
C SER A 7 -1.91 25.61 0.36
N THR A 8 -1.77 26.01 1.63
CA THR A 8 -2.89 26.14 2.59
C THR A 8 -3.95 27.15 2.15
N LYS A 9 -3.61 28.06 1.22
CA LYS A 9 -4.55 29.02 0.62
C LYS A 9 -5.49 28.38 -0.41
N ALA A 10 -5.18 27.19 -0.92
CA ALA A 10 -6.02 26.46 -1.87
C ALA A 10 -7.20 25.80 -1.14
N LYS A 11 -8.24 26.58 -0.82
CA LYS A 11 -9.39 26.17 0.00
C LYS A 11 -10.08 24.90 -0.53
N THR A 12 -10.29 24.82 -1.84
CA THR A 12 -10.98 23.70 -2.49
C THR A 12 -10.20 22.39 -2.34
N VAL A 13 -8.91 22.41 -2.69
CA VAL A 13 -8.06 21.21 -2.60
C VAL A 13 -7.88 20.78 -1.13
N THR A 14 -7.66 21.74 -0.23
CA THR A 14 -7.55 21.46 1.21
C THR A 14 -8.81 20.81 1.78
N THR A 15 -9.99 21.21 1.31
CA THR A 15 -11.26 20.60 1.73
C THR A 15 -11.40 19.16 1.24
N LEU A 16 -11.00 18.88 -0.01
CA LEU A 16 -10.98 17.52 -0.55
C LEU A 16 -9.99 16.64 0.20
N LEU A 17 -8.79 17.15 0.52
CA LEU A 17 -7.79 16.43 1.32
C LEU A 17 -8.33 16.05 2.70
N LYS A 18 -9.01 16.97 3.40
CA LYS A 18 -9.65 16.68 4.71
C LYS A 18 -10.71 15.58 4.63
N LYS A 19 -11.47 15.52 3.54
CA LYS A 19 -12.46 14.47 3.30
C LYS A 19 -11.77 13.14 2.96
N ALA A 20 -10.73 13.16 2.13
CA ALA A 20 -9.94 11.98 1.77
C ALA A 20 -9.29 11.29 2.97
N LYS A 21 -8.87 12.04 4.00
CA LYS A 21 -8.38 11.47 5.27
C LYS A 21 -9.37 10.55 5.98
N LYS A 22 -10.67 10.68 5.73
CA LYS A 22 -11.72 9.91 6.42
C LYS A 22 -12.12 8.60 5.73
N GLY A 23 -11.53 8.28 4.57
CA GLY A 23 -11.88 7.05 3.84
C GLY A 23 -11.62 7.06 2.33
N GLY A 24 -10.76 7.96 1.85
CA GLY A 24 -10.51 8.13 0.42
C GLY A 24 -11.69 8.76 -0.33
N LEU A 25 -11.43 9.27 -1.53
CA LEU A 25 -12.41 9.86 -2.43
C LEU A 25 -12.11 9.40 -3.87
N ILE A 26 -13.18 9.16 -4.64
CA ILE A 26 -13.10 9.05 -6.09
C ILE A 26 -13.52 10.40 -6.67
N LEU A 27 -12.63 11.03 -7.45
CA LEU A 27 -12.88 12.26 -8.19
C LEU A 27 -13.15 11.89 -9.64
N ARG A 28 -14.35 12.18 -10.14
CA ARG A 28 -14.70 11.98 -11.55
C ARG A 28 -14.65 13.31 -12.28
N SER A 29 -13.93 13.37 -13.39
CA SER A 29 -13.88 14.55 -14.26
C SER A 29 -15.16 14.65 -15.11
N PRO A 30 -15.50 15.84 -15.63
CA PRO A 30 -16.62 15.99 -16.56
C PRO A 30 -16.52 15.11 -17.81
N GLU A 31 -15.29 14.78 -18.22
CA GLU A 31 -14.98 13.91 -19.35
C GLU A 31 -15.10 12.41 -19.00
N GLY A 32 -15.42 12.08 -17.75
CA GLY A 32 -15.64 10.70 -17.28
C GLY A 32 -14.39 10.02 -16.72
N ASN A 33 -13.24 10.68 -16.66
CA ASN A 33 -12.03 10.10 -16.07
C ASN A 33 -12.14 10.03 -14.55
N GLU A 34 -11.67 8.94 -13.95
CA GLU A 34 -11.73 8.74 -12.50
C GLU A 34 -10.33 8.79 -11.87
N PHE A 35 -10.23 9.49 -10.74
CA PHE A 35 -9.01 9.63 -9.95
C PHE A 35 -9.28 9.28 -8.49
N ILE A 36 -8.29 8.71 -7.81
CA ILE A 36 -8.39 8.42 -6.38
C ILE A 36 -7.59 9.46 -5.61
N LEU A 37 -8.25 10.09 -4.64
CA LEU A 37 -7.61 10.92 -3.63
C LEU A 37 -7.73 10.20 -2.28
N ALA A 38 -6.64 9.62 -1.82
CA ALA A 38 -6.54 9.02 -0.50
C ALA A 38 -5.32 9.59 0.22
N GLU A 39 -5.40 9.63 1.55
CA GLU A 39 -4.18 9.85 2.33
C GLU A 39 -3.21 8.70 2.04
N ILE A 40 -1.97 9.05 1.71
CA ILE A 40 -0.90 8.07 1.71
C ILE A 40 -0.62 7.78 3.17
N ASP A 41 -1.19 6.68 3.68
CA ASP A 41 -0.78 6.11 4.96
C ASP A 41 0.70 5.70 4.88
N ASP A 42 1.43 5.83 5.98
CA ASP A 42 2.85 5.47 6.07
C ASP A 42 3.08 4.03 5.59
N PHE A 43 2.10 3.15 5.81
CA PHE A 43 2.12 1.78 5.31
C PHE A 43 2.10 1.69 3.77
N ASN A 44 1.28 2.47 3.08
CA ASN A 44 1.26 2.46 1.61
C ASN A 44 2.59 2.96 1.03
N ARG A 45 3.19 3.96 1.69
CA ARG A 45 4.53 4.44 1.33
C ARG A 45 5.60 3.38 1.60
N GLU A 46 5.51 2.68 2.71
CA GLU A 46 6.40 1.58 3.06
C GLU A 46 6.29 0.44 2.04
N ILE A 47 5.08 0.10 1.56
CA ILE A 47 4.90 -0.87 0.48
C ILE A 47 5.60 -0.40 -0.80
N GLU A 48 5.44 0.87 -1.19
CA GLU A 48 6.12 1.41 -2.38
C GLU A 48 7.64 1.31 -2.27
N LEU A 49 8.20 1.66 -1.11
CA LEU A 49 9.64 1.58 -0.85
C LEU A 49 10.12 0.13 -0.80
N THR A 50 9.36 -0.76 -0.15
CA THR A 50 9.66 -2.19 -0.04
C THR A 50 9.69 -2.85 -1.41
N ARG A 51 8.75 -2.50 -2.30
CA ARG A 51 8.73 -2.99 -3.70
C ARG A 51 9.95 -2.60 -4.52
N GLN A 52 10.66 -1.53 -4.15
CA GLN A 52 11.90 -1.13 -4.84
C GLN A 52 13.08 -2.03 -4.48
N ASN A 53 13.00 -2.79 -3.37
CA ASN A 53 14.03 -3.74 -2.98
C ASN A 53 13.99 -5.00 -3.87
N LYS A 54 14.78 -4.98 -4.96
CA LYS A 54 14.83 -6.07 -5.95
C LYS A 54 15.19 -7.42 -5.35
N SER A 55 16.10 -7.46 -4.39
CA SER A 55 16.52 -8.71 -3.74
C SER A 55 15.38 -9.34 -2.94
N LEU A 56 14.64 -8.52 -2.19
CA LEU A 56 13.46 -8.96 -1.47
C LEU A 56 12.36 -9.43 -2.43
N MET A 57 12.06 -8.67 -3.48
CA MET A 57 11.02 -9.05 -4.44
C MET A 57 11.35 -10.37 -5.16
N LYS A 58 12.63 -10.60 -5.50
CA LYS A 58 13.07 -11.88 -6.07
C LYS A 58 12.86 -13.05 -5.10
N LEU A 59 13.24 -12.88 -3.83
CA LEU A 59 13.03 -13.89 -2.80
C LEU A 59 11.54 -14.22 -2.61
N LEU A 60 10.67 -13.19 -2.60
CA LEU A 60 9.23 -13.38 -2.46
C LEU A 60 8.61 -14.07 -3.67
N ASP A 61 9.06 -13.76 -4.89
CA ASP A 61 8.61 -14.43 -6.12
C ASP A 61 9.00 -15.92 -6.13
N GLU A 62 10.22 -16.24 -5.69
CA GLU A 62 10.67 -17.63 -5.53
C GLU A 62 9.85 -18.37 -4.46
N ARG A 63 9.57 -17.72 -3.31
CA ARG A 63 8.75 -18.33 -2.25
C ARG A 63 7.29 -18.49 -2.63
N GLY A 64 6.72 -17.56 -3.39
CA GLY A 64 5.33 -17.65 -3.85
C GLY A 64 5.05 -18.85 -4.76
N LYS A 65 6.09 -19.37 -5.43
CA LYS A 65 6.03 -20.57 -6.27
C LYS A 65 6.11 -21.87 -5.45
N GLN A 66 6.41 -21.80 -4.15
CA GLN A 66 6.54 -22.97 -3.31
C GLN A 66 5.15 -23.48 -2.88
N ASN A 67 4.75 -24.63 -3.43
CA ASN A 67 3.46 -25.28 -3.09
C ASN A 67 3.55 -26.24 -1.89
N LYS A 68 4.71 -26.30 -1.22
CA LYS A 68 4.94 -27.20 -0.09
C LYS A 68 4.33 -26.60 1.17
N THR A 69 3.25 -27.21 1.63
CA THR A 69 2.60 -26.90 2.91
C THR A 69 3.13 -27.83 4.00
N PHE A 70 3.29 -27.31 5.22
CA PHE A 70 3.66 -28.09 6.40
C PHE A 70 2.52 -28.00 7.43
N ASN A 71 2.30 -29.09 8.17
CA ASN A 71 1.36 -29.06 9.29
C ASN A 71 1.93 -28.18 10.41
N ALA A 72 1.12 -27.26 10.94
CA ALA A 72 1.53 -26.37 12.02
C ALA A 72 2.05 -27.13 13.25
N THR A 73 1.49 -28.31 13.55
CA THR A 73 1.89 -29.15 14.68
C THR A 73 3.32 -29.69 14.51
N ASP A 74 3.64 -30.18 13.32
CA ASP A 74 4.97 -30.71 13.01
C ASP A 74 6.03 -29.61 13.01
N VAL A 75 5.67 -28.42 12.50
CA VAL A 75 6.55 -27.24 12.50
C VAL A 75 6.80 -26.73 13.92
N LYS A 76 5.77 -26.67 14.78
CA LYS A 76 5.94 -26.28 16.19
C LYS A 76 6.88 -27.22 16.94
N ARG A 77 6.74 -28.53 16.73
CA ARG A 77 7.65 -29.55 17.29
C ARG A 77 9.08 -29.37 16.80
N GLN A 78 9.26 -29.11 15.50
CA GLN A 78 10.57 -28.87 14.91
C GLN A 78 11.24 -27.58 15.43
N LEU A 79 10.44 -26.56 15.75
CA LEU A 79 10.91 -25.26 16.25
C LEU A 79 11.01 -25.20 17.79
N GLY A 80 10.59 -26.25 18.51
CA GLY A 80 10.67 -26.30 19.98
C GLY A 80 9.73 -25.33 20.70
N ILE A 81 8.59 -24.99 20.10
CA ILE A 81 7.64 -23.97 20.58
C ILE A 81 6.25 -24.58 20.87
N GLU A 82 6.22 -25.79 21.47
CA GLU A 82 4.98 -26.53 21.78
C GLU A 82 3.92 -25.66 22.47
#